data_AF-A0A3A1NPQ0-F1
#
_entry.id   AF-A0A3A1NPQ0-F1
#
_cell.length_a   1.000
_cell.length_b   1.000
_cell.length_c   1.000
_cell.angle_alpha   90.00
_cell.angle_beta   90.00
_cell.angle_gamma   90.00
#
_symmetry.space_group_name_H-M   'P 1'
#
loop_
_entity.id
_entity.type
_entity.pdbx_description
1 polymer ?
#
loop_
_entity_poly.entity_id
_entity_poly.type
_entity_poly.pdbx_seq_one_letter_code
_entity_poly.pdbx_strand_id
1 'polypeptide(L)'
;MERSSLNTLLVYRKSLALRDLSEAVASYFSRNQEMLSLRQIDCFRDDITKSLMTDALLITQEVEQAALSNSHSVRMKSLSFVNVMTRNILAYCNGLERDGVKEKEYLNLLRREIKTFRITFKKWRKSISNRND
;
A
#
# COMPACT_ATOMS: atom_id res chain seq x y z
N MET A 1 -24.26 6.28 -2.90
CA MET A 1 -24.10 7.40 -1.94
C MET A 1 -22.93 7.21 -0.98
N GLU A 2 -22.44 5.99 -0.69
CA GLU A 2 -21.33 5.79 0.27
C GLU A 2 -19.93 6.11 -0.28
N ARG A 3 -19.64 5.85 -1.57
CA ARG A 3 -18.34 6.20 -2.16
C ARG A 3 -18.06 7.71 -2.18
N SER A 4 -19.11 8.55 -2.26
CA SER A 4 -18.95 10.01 -2.25
C SER A 4 -18.52 10.54 -0.87
N SER A 5 -18.97 9.94 0.23
CA SER A 5 -18.51 10.34 1.57
C SER A 5 -17.09 9.84 1.85
N LEU A 6 -16.73 8.64 1.38
CA LEU A 6 -15.35 8.12 1.48
C LEU A 6 -14.32 8.98 0.76
N ASN A 7 -14.65 9.50 -0.42
CA ASN A 7 -13.76 10.38 -1.17
C ASN A 7 -13.47 11.70 -0.46
N THR A 8 -14.25 12.10 0.55
CA THR A 8 -13.92 13.26 1.39
C THR A 8 -12.84 12.94 2.45
N LEU A 9 -12.65 11.66 2.79
CA LEU A 9 -11.65 11.24 3.76
C LEU A 9 -10.26 11.31 3.14
N LEU A 10 -9.44 12.24 3.65
CA LEU A 10 -8.07 12.41 3.19
C LEU A 10 -7.25 11.11 3.25
N VAL A 11 -7.48 10.27 4.27
CA VAL A 11 -6.79 8.98 4.42
C VAL A 11 -7.14 8.01 3.28
N TYR A 12 -8.39 8.00 2.81
CA TYR A 12 -8.84 7.14 1.73
C TYR A 12 -8.28 7.61 0.39
N ARG A 13 -8.28 8.91 0.14
CA ARG A 13 -7.59 9.48 -1.04
C ARG A 13 -6.10 9.15 -1.05
N LYS A 14 -5.46 9.16 0.13
CA LYS A 14 -4.05 8.78 0.26
C LYS A 14 -3.81 7.28 0.10
N SER A 15 -4.75 6.41 0.49
CA SER A 15 -4.63 4.98 0.18
C SER A 15 -4.78 4.70 -1.33
N LEU A 16 -5.69 5.42 -2.01
CA LEU A 16 -5.82 5.32 -3.47
C LEU A 16 -4.54 5.76 -4.18
N ALA A 17 -3.98 6.92 -3.82
CA ALA A 17 -2.72 7.40 -4.40
C ALA A 17 -1.56 6.42 -4.17
N LEU A 18 -1.48 5.82 -2.97
CA LEU A 18 -0.50 4.78 -2.66
C LEU A 18 -0.70 3.52 -3.51
N ARG A 19 -1.96 3.10 -3.73
CA ARG A 19 -2.29 1.96 -4.59
C ARG A 19 -1.87 2.22 -6.02
N ASP A 20 -2.25 3.35 -6.59
CA ASP A 20 -1.97 3.68 -7.98
C ASP A 20 -0.44 3.79 -8.23
N LEU A 21 0.31 4.36 -7.29
CA LEU A 21 1.77 4.38 -7.35
C LEU A 21 2.37 2.96 -7.21
N SER A 22 1.86 2.15 -6.28
CA SER A 22 2.31 0.76 -6.11
C SER A 22 2.10 -0.05 -7.39
N GLU A 23 0.96 0.13 -8.06
CA GLU A 23 0.64 -0.51 -9.33
C GLU A 23 1.55 -0.06 -10.48
N ALA A 24 1.83 1.24 -10.58
CA ALA A 24 2.76 1.78 -11.56
C ALA A 24 4.19 1.23 -11.35
N VAL A 25 4.65 1.19 -10.10
CA VAL A 25 5.97 0.64 -9.73
C VAL A 25 6.04 -0.87 -10.00
N ALA A 26 4.99 -1.62 -9.63
CA ALA A 26 4.91 -3.06 -9.89
C ALA A 26 4.93 -3.35 -11.40
N SER A 27 4.14 -2.61 -12.17
CA SER A 27 4.08 -2.72 -13.64
C SER A 27 5.44 -2.45 -14.29
N TYR A 28 6.19 -1.45 -13.79
CA TYR A 28 7.54 -1.17 -14.27
C TYR A 28 8.47 -2.36 -14.05
N PHE A 29 8.54 -2.86 -12.82
CA PHE A 29 9.48 -3.94 -12.48
C PHE A 29 9.12 -5.29 -13.10
N SER A 30 7.83 -5.54 -13.36
CA SER A 30 7.38 -6.73 -14.10
C SER A 30 7.73 -6.63 -15.59
N ARG A 31 7.44 -5.51 -16.27
CA ARG A 31 7.72 -5.34 -17.72
C ARG A 31 9.21 -5.25 -18.06
N ASN A 32 10.01 -4.61 -17.20
CA ASN A 32 11.44 -4.45 -17.47
C ASN A 32 12.22 -5.76 -17.33
N GLN A 33 11.63 -6.78 -16.69
CA GLN A 33 12.17 -8.13 -16.62
C GLN A 33 12.00 -8.87 -17.97
N GLU A 34 10.81 -8.80 -18.58
CA GLU A 34 10.49 -9.50 -19.83
C GLU A 34 11.42 -9.12 -20.99
N MET A 35 11.89 -7.87 -21.05
CA MET A 35 12.78 -7.40 -22.14
C MET A 35 14.24 -7.90 -22.00
N LEU A 36 14.65 -8.35 -20.82
CA LEU A 36 16.04 -8.75 -20.51
C LEU A 36 16.23 -10.28 -20.44
N SER A 37 15.17 -11.07 -20.48
CA SER A 37 15.22 -12.51 -20.20
C SER A 37 14.76 -13.40 -21.37
N LEU A 38 15.72 -13.85 -22.20
CA LEU A 38 15.71 -15.20 -22.82
C LEU A 38 16.04 -16.30 -21.78
N ARG A 39 16.06 -15.95 -20.49
CA ARG A 39 16.53 -16.79 -19.37
C ARG A 39 15.47 -16.71 -18.28
N GLN A 40 14.76 -17.81 -18.02
CA GLN A 40 13.80 -17.93 -16.91
C GLN A 40 14.41 -17.39 -15.60
N ILE A 41 14.04 -16.16 -15.23
CA ILE A 41 14.20 -15.60 -13.88
C ILE A 41 12.76 -15.34 -13.39
N ASP A 42 11.92 -16.37 -13.45
CA ASP A 42 10.49 -16.32 -13.13
C ASP A 42 10.22 -16.66 -11.65
N CYS A 43 10.76 -15.93 -10.66
CA CYS A 43 10.19 -16.13 -9.32
C CYS A 43 10.16 -14.91 -8.43
N PHE A 44 11.28 -14.22 -8.20
CA PHE A 44 11.33 -13.30 -7.06
C PHE A 44 10.63 -11.96 -7.29
N ARG A 45 10.94 -11.29 -8.40
CA ARG A 45 10.37 -9.95 -8.70
C ARG A 45 8.88 -10.04 -9.02
N ASP A 46 8.44 -11.08 -9.71
CA ASP A 46 7.01 -11.29 -9.98
C ASP A 46 6.24 -11.56 -8.69
N ASP A 47 6.78 -12.38 -7.79
CA ASP A 47 6.16 -12.61 -6.49
C ASP A 47 6.11 -11.34 -5.64
N ILE A 48 7.18 -10.53 -5.63
CA ILE A 48 7.18 -9.25 -4.93
C ILE A 48 6.17 -8.28 -5.55
N THR A 49 6.14 -8.13 -6.87
CA THR A 49 5.27 -7.15 -7.52
C THR A 49 3.80 -7.53 -7.35
N LYS A 50 3.44 -8.82 -7.45
CA LYS A 50 2.10 -9.32 -7.11
C LYS A 50 1.74 -9.06 -5.65
N SER A 51 2.67 -9.34 -4.72
CA SER A 51 2.46 -9.10 -3.28
C SER A 51 2.29 -7.61 -2.97
N LEU A 52 3.10 -6.76 -3.61
CA LEU A 52 3.00 -5.29 -3.52
C LEU A 52 1.63 -4.79 -3.97
N MET A 53 1.15 -5.24 -5.14
CA MET A 53 -0.18 -4.87 -5.63
C MET A 53 -1.29 -5.34 -4.69
N THR A 54 -1.18 -6.57 -4.18
CA THR A 54 -2.17 -7.16 -3.27
C THR A 54 -2.27 -6.36 -1.98
N ASP A 55 -1.15 -6.08 -1.31
CA ASP A 55 -1.14 -5.31 -0.06
C ASP A 55 -1.60 -3.86 -0.28
N ALA A 56 -1.27 -3.24 -1.42
CA ALA A 56 -1.72 -1.88 -1.72
C ALA A 56 -3.23 -1.81 -1.97
N LEU A 57 -3.81 -2.82 -2.63
CA LEU A 57 -5.25 -2.97 -2.80
C LEU A 57 -5.95 -3.18 -1.45
N LEU A 58 -5.45 -4.13 -0.65
CA LEU A 58 -6.01 -4.46 0.65
C LEU A 58 -5.94 -3.26 1.63
N ILE A 59 -4.88 -2.45 1.59
CA ILE A 59 -4.83 -1.19 2.38
C ILE A 59 -6.04 -0.31 2.07
N THR A 60 -6.40 -0.16 0.80
CA THR A 60 -7.56 0.66 0.41
C THR A 60 -8.87 0.08 0.93
N GLN A 61 -9.04 -1.25 0.80
CA GLN A 61 -10.22 -1.96 1.28
C GLN A 61 -10.36 -1.89 2.81
N GLU A 62 -9.26 -2.05 3.55
CA GLU A 62 -9.28 -1.98 5.02
C GLU A 62 -9.51 -0.55 5.53
N VAL A 63 -9.02 0.47 4.82
CA VAL A 63 -9.35 1.87 5.14
C VAL A 63 -10.84 2.14 4.92
N GLU A 64 -11.41 1.67 3.81
CA GLU A 64 -12.85 1.75 3.54
C GLU A 64 -13.67 1.02 4.61
N GLN A 65 -13.28 -0.21 4.95
CA GLN A 65 -13.94 -1.01 5.99
C GLN A 65 -13.89 -0.34 7.37
N ALA A 66 -12.74 0.21 7.77
CA ALA A 66 -12.61 0.94 9.03
C ALA A 66 -13.39 2.27 9.04
N ALA A 67 -13.63 2.88 7.88
CA ALA A 67 -14.40 4.10 7.74
C ALA A 67 -15.92 3.86 7.81
N LEU A 68 -16.40 2.77 7.19
CA LEU A 68 -17.84 2.46 7.09
C LEU A 68 -18.37 1.61 8.25
N SER A 69 -17.50 0.85 8.92
CA SER A 69 -17.94 -0.05 9.98
C SER A 69 -18.41 0.69 11.23
N ASN A 70 -19.56 0.28 11.77
CA ASN A 70 -20.05 0.69 13.08
C ASN A 70 -19.46 -0.14 14.23
N SER A 71 -18.82 -1.27 13.94
CA SER A 71 -18.23 -2.14 14.96
C SER A 71 -16.81 -1.71 15.30
N HIS A 72 -16.58 -1.33 16.56
CA HIS A 72 -15.26 -0.94 17.05
C HIS A 72 -14.20 -2.03 16.84
N SER A 73 -14.53 -3.30 17.11
CA SER A 73 -13.59 -4.42 16.95
C SER A 73 -13.16 -4.58 15.49
N VAL A 74 -14.10 -4.45 14.54
CA VAL A 74 -13.81 -4.49 13.10
C VAL A 74 -12.90 -3.32 12.70
N ARG A 75 -13.21 -2.09 13.15
CA ARG A 75 -12.38 -0.90 12.86
C ARG A 75 -10.94 -1.10 13.36
N MET A 76 -10.78 -1.58 14.59
CA MET A 76 -9.46 -1.81 15.18
C MET A 76 -8.68 -2.92 14.47
N LYS A 77 -9.36 -3.99 14.04
CA LYS A 77 -8.75 -5.06 13.24
C LYS A 77 -8.25 -4.54 11.90
N SER A 78 -9.10 -3.81 11.16
CA SER A 78 -8.73 -3.18 9.88
C SER A 78 -7.56 -2.22 10.03
N LEU A 79 -7.57 -1.38 11.07
CA LEU A 79 -6.45 -0.49 11.37
C LEU A 79 -5.14 -1.26 11.65
N SER A 80 -5.22 -2.43 12.28
CA SER A 80 -4.06 -3.29 12.50
C SER A 80 -3.49 -3.82 11.19
N PHE A 81 -4.33 -4.36 10.30
CA PHE A 81 -3.92 -4.86 9.00
C PHE A 81 -3.26 -3.80 8.14
N VAL A 82 -3.79 -2.57 8.10
CA VAL A 82 -3.14 -1.45 7.38
C VAL A 82 -1.70 -1.21 7.88
N ASN A 83 -1.43 -1.35 9.18
CA ASN A 83 -0.05 -1.22 9.68
C ASN A 83 0.86 -2.37 9.24
N VAL A 84 0.33 -3.58 9.13
CA VAL A 84 1.09 -4.74 8.64
C VAL A 84 1.44 -4.53 7.17
N MET A 85 0.44 -4.26 6.33
CA MET A 85 0.63 -4.09 4.89
C MET A 85 1.55 -2.91 4.54
N THR A 86 1.48 -1.79 5.28
CA THR A 86 2.43 -0.68 5.07
C THR A 86 3.88 -1.04 5.42
N ARG A 87 4.11 -1.99 6.35
CA ARG A 87 5.45 -2.52 6.63
C ARG A 87 5.90 -3.49 5.55
N ASN A 88 4.99 -4.34 5.07
CA ASN A 88 5.24 -5.26 3.97
C ASN A 88 5.67 -4.50 2.71
N ILE A 89 4.98 -3.42 2.33
CA ILE A 89 5.38 -2.58 1.18
C ILE A 89 6.81 -2.06 1.31
N LEU A 90 7.22 -1.63 2.51
CA LEU A 90 8.62 -1.22 2.74
C LEU A 90 9.60 -2.39 2.62
N ALA A 91 9.21 -3.59 3.07
CA ALA A 91 9.99 -4.81 2.91
C ALA A 91 10.12 -5.21 1.44
N TYR A 92 9.07 -5.07 0.63
CA TYR A 92 9.09 -5.29 -0.81
C TYR A 92 10.07 -4.34 -1.51
N CYS A 93 10.06 -3.04 -1.17
CA CYS A 93 11.06 -2.10 -1.69
C CYS A 93 12.49 -2.54 -1.32
N ASN A 94 12.71 -3.01 -0.09
CA ASN A 94 14.02 -3.50 0.33
C ASN A 94 14.42 -4.79 -0.39
N GLY A 95 13.45 -5.69 -0.65
CA GLY A 95 13.65 -6.91 -1.42
C GLY A 95 14.10 -6.62 -2.84
N LEU A 96 13.37 -5.76 -3.57
CA LEU A 96 13.74 -5.33 -4.92
C LEU A 96 15.11 -4.65 -4.97
N GLU A 97 15.39 -3.79 -4.00
CA GLU A 97 16.69 -3.11 -3.93
C GLU A 97 17.86 -4.07 -3.70
N ARG A 98 17.66 -5.10 -2.86
CA ARG A 98 18.67 -6.14 -2.59
C ARG A 98 18.85 -7.11 -3.76
N ASP A 99 17.78 -7.33 -4.52
CA ASP A 99 17.81 -8.11 -5.76
C ASP A 99 18.53 -7.38 -6.90
N GLY A 100 18.85 -6.10 -6.72
CA GLY A 100 19.77 -5.37 -7.60
C GLY A 100 19.08 -4.58 -8.71
N VAL A 101 17.81 -4.17 -8.52
CA VAL A 101 17.18 -3.21 -9.44
C VAL A 101 17.98 -1.90 -9.50
N LYS A 102 18.10 -1.32 -10.69
CA LYS A 102 18.92 -0.11 -10.91
C LYS A 102 18.14 1.16 -10.58
N GLU A 103 16.83 1.15 -10.82
CA GLU A 103 15.92 2.29 -10.74
C GLU A 103 15.39 2.51 -9.32
N LYS A 104 16.33 2.76 -8.42
CA LYS A 104 16.06 2.97 -6.99
C LYS A 104 15.20 4.20 -6.73
N GLU A 105 15.16 5.16 -7.65
CA GLU A 105 14.31 6.34 -7.60
C GLU A 105 12.82 5.99 -7.51
N TYR A 106 12.35 4.94 -8.19
CA TYR A 106 10.96 4.49 -8.11
C TYR A 106 10.65 3.87 -6.76
N LEU A 107 11.57 3.08 -6.21
CA LEU A 107 11.44 2.54 -4.85
C LEU A 107 11.44 3.66 -3.80
N ASN A 108 12.28 4.68 -3.99
CA ASN A 108 12.34 5.83 -3.11
C ASN A 108 11.09 6.70 -3.19
N LEU A 109 10.50 6.84 -4.39
CA LEU A 109 9.21 7.51 -4.58
C LEU A 109 8.10 6.77 -3.80
N LEU A 110 8.04 5.45 -3.92
CA LEU A 110 7.07 4.62 -3.19
C LEU A 110 7.26 4.70 -1.67
N ARG A 111 8.51 4.66 -1.18
CA ARG A 111 8.82 4.86 0.25
C ARG A 111 8.35 6.21 0.77
N ARG A 112 8.50 7.28 -0.03
CA ARG A 112 7.99 8.61 0.33
C ARG A 112 6.47 8.64 0.38
N GLU A 113 5.78 8.00 -0.56
CA GLU A 113 4.31 7.94 -0.53
C GLU A 113 3.80 7.14 0.67
N ILE A 114 4.43 6.00 1.00
CA ILE A 114 4.14 5.26 2.23
C ILE A 114 4.32 6.13 3.48
N LYS A 115 5.40 6.92 3.55
CA LYS A 115 5.63 7.84 4.67
C LYS A 115 4.50 8.87 4.78
N THR A 116 4.11 9.48 3.65
CA THR A 116 3.00 10.44 3.58
C THR A 116 1.68 9.81 4.01
N PHE A 117 1.35 8.62 3.49
CA PHE A 117 0.17 7.87 3.87
C PHE A 117 0.16 7.57 5.37
N ARG A 118 1.26 7.06 5.94
CA ARG A 118 1.37 6.71 7.37
C ARG A 118 1.16 7.90 8.29
N ILE A 119 1.58 9.11 7.90
CA ILE A 119 1.33 10.33 8.67
C ILE A 119 -0.17 10.63 8.73
N THR A 120 -0.84 10.62 7.57
CA THR A 120 -2.29 10.85 7.48
C THR A 120 -3.07 9.76 8.22
N PHE A 121 -2.70 8.49 8.01
CA PHE A 121 -3.32 7.33 8.65
C PHE A 121 -3.20 7.39 10.18
N LYS A 122 -2.03 7.76 10.71
CA LYS A 122 -1.84 7.92 12.17
C LYS A 122 -2.76 8.98 12.76
N LYS A 123 -2.94 10.12 12.08
CA LYS A 123 -3.86 11.18 12.52
C LYS A 123 -5.31 10.70 12.51
N TRP A 124 -5.72 10.07 11.41
CA TRP A 124 -7.06 9.51 11.29
C TRP A 124 -7.36 8.42 12.32
N ARG A 125 -6.42 7.50 12.54
CA ARG A 125 -6.54 6.45 13.57
C ARG A 125 -6.81 7.01 14.97
N LYS A 126 -6.16 8.12 15.36
CA LYS A 126 -6.44 8.77 16.64
C LYS A 126 -7.88 9.28 16.73
N SER A 127 -8.41 9.85 15.66
CA SER A 127 -9.82 10.30 15.62
C SER A 127 -10.83 9.17 15.75
N ILE A 128 -10.46 7.94 15.39
CA ILE A 128 -11.27 6.75 15.58
C ILE A 128 -11.27 6.31 17.05
N SER A 129 -10.10 6.35 17.69
CA SER A 129 -9.93 5.96 19.10
C SER A 129 -10.62 6.94 20.06
N ASN A 130 -10.51 8.25 19.80
CA ASN A 130 -11.07 9.30 20.66
C ASN A 130 -12.60 9.45 20.58
N ARG A 131 -13.29 8.71 19.70
CA ARG A 131 -14.77 8.72 19.63
C ARG A 131 -15.43 7.82 20.68
N ASN A 132 -14.64 7.12 21.48
CA ASN A 132 -15.09 6.11 22.42
C ASN A 132 -14.79 6.47 23.89
N ASP A 133 -14.38 7.72 24.15
CA ASP A 133 -14.40 8.37 25.48
C ASP A 133 -15.55 9.39 25.50
#